data_AF-A0A6C0F3V0-F1
#
_entry.id   AF-A0A6C0F3V0-F1
#
_cell.length_a   1.000
_cell.length_b   1.000
_cell.length_c   1.000
_cell.angle_alpha   90.00
_cell.angle_beta   90.00
_cell.angle_gamma   90.00
#
_symmetry.space_group_name_H-M   'P 1'
#
loop_
_entity.id
_entity.type
_entity.pdbx_description
1 polymer ?
#
loop_
_entity_poly.entity_id
_entity_poly.type
_entity_poly.pdbx_seq_one_letter_code
_entity_poly.pdbx_strand_id
1 'polypeptide(L)'
;MEKVPIRYLPFRLTKKDRAAQLKMLNKSRKLYKTGKYYTRAKVPSYHSKESKHIKRARRIYNVDAIVPGPELARATGCSVEALEKIVAKGEGAYFSSGSRPNQTAQSWGYARLASSITSGKSAAVDYNILEEGCKNGKALVLAKKSRKKYKYGQSHTKRVKIL
;
A
#
# COMPACT_ATOMS: atom_id res chain seq x y z
N MET A 1 17.40 0.81 19.55
CA MET A 1 16.36 1.84 19.27
C MET A 1 15.57 1.47 18.03
N GLU A 2 14.27 1.25 18.18
CA GLU A 2 13.38 0.94 17.06
C GLU A 2 13.24 2.16 16.12
N LYS A 3 13.08 1.92 14.82
CA LYS A 3 12.97 2.97 13.80
C LYS A 3 11.76 2.70 12.91
N VAL A 4 10.97 3.73 12.60
CA VAL A 4 9.84 3.62 11.67
C VAL A 4 10.02 4.55 10.46
N PRO A 5 9.44 4.24 9.29
CA PRO A 5 9.46 5.15 8.15
C PRO A 5 8.95 6.55 8.52
N ILE A 6 9.63 7.60 8.08
CA ILE A 6 9.25 9.00 8.35
C ILE A 6 7.81 9.30 7.90
N ARG A 7 7.33 8.63 6.85
CA ARG A 7 5.97 8.75 6.36
C ARG A 7 4.90 8.28 7.36
N TYR A 8 5.25 7.44 8.34
CA TYR A 8 4.32 6.97 9.37
C TYR A 8 4.25 7.94 10.57
N LEU A 9 5.34 8.68 10.82
CA LEU A 9 5.45 9.74 11.84
C LEU A 9 6.07 11.02 11.24
N PRO A 10 5.36 11.71 10.34
CA PRO A 10 5.89 12.88 9.65
C PRO A 10 6.09 14.06 10.61
N PHE A 11 7.07 14.92 10.32
CA PHE A 11 7.41 16.06 11.18
C PHE A 11 6.32 17.12 11.29
N ARG A 12 5.40 17.17 10.32
CA ARG A 12 4.25 18.09 10.30
C ARG A 12 3.15 17.76 11.33
N LEU A 13 3.25 16.64 12.05
CA LEU A 13 2.32 16.34 13.13
C LEU A 13 2.61 17.23 14.34
N THR A 14 1.56 17.66 15.05
CA THR A 14 1.74 18.27 16.37
C THR A 14 2.37 17.25 17.33
N LYS A 15 2.99 17.72 18.42
CA LYS A 15 3.59 16.82 19.42
C LYS A 15 2.56 15.82 19.97
N LYS A 16 1.33 16.29 20.24
CA LYS A 16 0.20 15.47 20.70
C LYS A 16 -0.19 14.40 19.68
N ASP A 17 -0.42 14.79 18.42
CA ASP A 17 -0.85 13.86 17.38
C ASP A 17 0.25 12.86 17.00
N ARG A 18 1.51 13.28 17.08
CA ARG A 18 2.66 12.42 16.89
C ARG A 18 2.73 11.33 17.95
N ALA A 19 2.51 11.67 19.22
CA ALA A 19 2.46 10.71 20.32
C ALA A 19 1.27 9.75 20.17
N ALA A 20 0.08 10.27 19.83
CA ALA A 20 -1.11 9.46 19.59
C ALA A 20 -0.90 8.46 18.43
N GLN A 21 -0.36 8.92 17.30
CA GLN A 21 -0.05 8.07 16.14
C GLN A 21 0.96 6.96 16.48
N LEU A 22 2.00 7.28 17.26
CA LEU A 22 2.98 6.28 17.69
C LEU A 22 2.33 5.21 18.58
N LYS A 23 1.52 5.62 19.57
CA LYS A 23 0.77 4.70 20.44
C LYS A 23 -0.13 3.77 19.63
N MET A 24 -0.85 4.32 18.66
CA MET A 24 -1.73 3.56 17.77
C MET A 24 -0.97 2.59 16.84
N LEU A 25 0.19 3.00 16.31
CA LEU A 25 1.06 2.13 15.50
C LEU A 25 1.57 0.93 16.31
N ASN A 26 2.08 1.18 17.51
CA ASN A 26 2.61 0.11 18.38
C ASN A 26 1.50 -0.85 18.82
N LYS A 27 0.31 -0.32 19.16
CA LYS A 27 -0.88 -1.13 19.47
C LYS A 27 -1.27 -2.02 18.30
N SER A 28 -1.35 -1.46 17.08
CA SER A 28 -1.67 -2.22 15.86
C SER A 28 -0.70 -3.39 15.64
N ARG A 29 0.61 -3.13 15.74
CA ARG A 29 1.64 -4.15 15.54
C ARG A 29 1.60 -5.26 16.59
N LYS A 30 1.35 -4.91 17.86
CA LYS A 30 1.24 -5.88 18.95
C LYS A 30 0.02 -6.78 18.75
N LEU A 31 -1.13 -6.21 18.44
CA LEU A 31 -2.38 -6.95 18.24
C LEU A 31 -2.33 -7.84 16.98
N TYR A 32 -1.68 -7.38 15.91
CA TYR A 32 -1.55 -8.18 14.69
C TYR A 32 -0.83 -9.50 14.92
N LYS A 33 0.19 -9.52 15.80
CA LYS A 33 0.91 -10.76 16.18
C LYS A 33 0.02 -11.78 16.87
N THR A 34 -1.08 -11.35 17.49
CA THR A 34 -2.07 -12.22 18.14
C THR A 34 -3.34 -12.40 17.32
N GLY A 35 -3.30 -12.09 16.01
CA GLY A 35 -4.44 -12.24 15.10
C GLY A 35 -5.53 -11.17 15.28
N LYS A 36 -5.30 -10.13 16.09
CA LYS A 36 -6.27 -9.06 16.34
C LYS A 36 -5.97 -7.84 15.44
N TYR A 37 -6.97 -7.38 14.70
CA TYR A 37 -6.83 -6.24 13.79
C TYR A 37 -7.31 -4.94 14.47
N TYR A 38 -6.48 -3.89 14.41
CA TYR A 38 -6.78 -2.60 15.02
C TYR A 38 -6.75 -1.46 14.00
N THR A 39 -7.89 -0.82 13.80
CA THR A 39 -8.03 0.37 12.95
C THR A 39 -7.72 1.62 13.75
N ARG A 40 -6.90 2.51 13.18
CA ARG A 40 -6.37 3.69 13.87
C ARG A 40 -7.28 4.90 13.69
N ALA A 41 -7.50 5.65 14.76
CA ALA A 41 -8.27 6.90 14.72
C ALA A 41 -7.55 7.98 13.90
N LYS A 42 -8.31 8.95 13.40
CA LYS A 42 -7.74 10.10 12.69
C LYS A 42 -7.08 11.05 13.68
N VAL A 43 -5.95 11.63 13.26
CA VAL A 43 -5.28 12.74 13.94
C VAL A 43 -5.56 14.05 13.20
N PRO A 44 -6.07 15.10 13.86
CA PRO A 44 -6.50 16.34 13.21
C PRO A 44 -5.39 17.06 12.44
N SER A 45 -4.15 17.05 12.94
CA SER A 45 -3.05 17.81 12.34
C SER A 45 -2.50 17.20 11.03
N TYR A 46 -3.14 16.15 10.49
CA TYR A 46 -2.71 15.49 9.25
C TYR A 46 -3.75 15.58 8.15
N HIS A 47 -3.44 16.36 7.13
CA HIS A 47 -4.24 16.39 5.90
C HIS A 47 -3.82 15.26 4.95
N SER A 48 -4.76 14.36 4.68
CA SER A 48 -4.58 13.25 3.74
C SER A 48 -4.59 13.76 2.30
N LYS A 49 -3.76 13.15 1.45
CA LYS A 49 -3.73 13.37 0.01
C LYS A 49 -3.90 12.04 -0.70
N GLU A 50 -4.68 12.05 -1.78
CA GLU A 50 -4.85 10.89 -2.64
C GLU A 50 -3.51 10.38 -3.19
N SER A 51 -3.38 9.06 -3.31
CA SER A 51 -2.21 8.41 -3.87
C SER A 51 -2.04 8.77 -5.35
N LYS A 52 -0.83 9.20 -5.74
CA LYS A 52 -0.48 9.40 -7.16
C LYS A 52 -0.62 8.11 -8.00
N HIS A 53 -0.45 6.94 -7.36
CA HIS A 53 -0.63 5.65 -8.04
C HIS A 53 -2.08 5.41 -8.45
N ILE A 54 -3.06 5.82 -7.63
CA ILE A 54 -4.49 5.70 -7.96
C ILE A 54 -4.80 6.54 -9.19
N LYS A 55 -4.42 7.83 -9.18
CA LYS A 55 -4.59 8.73 -10.34
C LYS A 55 -3.96 8.17 -11.62
N ARG A 56 -2.75 7.62 -11.50
CA ARG A 56 -2.05 6.99 -12.63
C ARG A 56 -2.77 5.74 -13.14
N ALA A 57 -3.25 4.88 -12.25
CA ALA A 57 -3.93 3.65 -12.61
C ALA A 57 -5.25 3.93 -13.34
N ARG A 58 -6.05 4.86 -12.82
CA ARG A 58 -7.28 5.31 -13.48
C ARG A 58 -7.03 5.74 -14.92
N ARG A 59 -5.99 6.56 -15.15
CA ARG A 59 -5.60 7.00 -16.49
C ARG A 59 -5.11 5.86 -17.39
N ILE A 60 -4.32 4.92 -16.87
CA ILE A 60 -3.73 3.83 -17.66
C ILE A 60 -4.79 2.81 -18.12
N TYR A 61 -5.79 2.59 -17.28
CA TYR A 61 -6.81 1.56 -17.47
C TYR A 61 -8.19 2.11 -17.87
N ASN A 62 -8.36 3.44 -17.85
CA ASN A 62 -9.61 4.12 -18.14
C ASN A 62 -10.78 3.62 -17.27
N VAL A 63 -10.57 3.61 -15.95
CA VAL A 63 -11.56 3.18 -14.95
C VAL A 63 -11.64 4.19 -13.81
N ASP A 64 -12.81 4.31 -13.18
CA ASP A 64 -13.06 5.27 -12.10
C ASP A 64 -12.59 4.77 -10.73
N ALA A 65 -12.68 3.46 -10.50
CA ALA A 65 -12.31 2.85 -9.23
C ALA A 65 -11.18 1.83 -9.41
N ILE A 66 -10.20 1.85 -8.49
CA ILE A 66 -9.13 0.84 -8.44
C ILE A 66 -9.45 -0.14 -7.33
N VAL A 67 -10.49 -0.94 -7.57
CA VAL A 67 -11.01 -1.97 -6.68
C VAL A 67 -11.02 -3.29 -7.45
N PRO A 68 -10.68 -4.43 -6.82
CA PRO A 68 -10.82 -5.73 -7.47
C PRO A 68 -12.26 -5.95 -7.94
N GLY A 69 -12.42 -6.35 -9.20
CA GLY A 69 -13.72 -6.57 -9.79
C GLY A 69 -13.62 -6.83 -11.30
N PRO A 70 -14.72 -7.25 -11.95
CA PRO A 70 -14.71 -7.66 -13.36
C PRO A 70 -14.19 -6.57 -14.32
N GLU A 71 -14.52 -5.30 -14.05
CA GLU A 71 -14.07 -4.16 -14.85
C GLU A 71 -12.54 -4.02 -14.81
N LEU A 72 -11.96 -3.91 -13.60
CA LEU A 72 -10.53 -3.76 -13.43
C LEU A 72 -9.77 -5.01 -13.88
N ALA A 73 -10.30 -6.21 -13.64
CA ALA A 73 -9.76 -7.47 -14.12
C ALA A 73 -9.60 -7.47 -15.65
N ARG A 74 -10.65 -7.08 -16.37
CA ARG A 74 -10.64 -6.96 -17.83
C ARG A 74 -9.63 -5.91 -18.32
N ALA A 75 -9.63 -4.72 -17.71
CA ALA A 75 -8.73 -3.64 -18.12
C ALA A 75 -7.25 -3.97 -17.87
N THR A 76 -6.95 -4.68 -16.78
CA THR A 76 -5.57 -5.07 -16.41
C THR A 76 -5.08 -6.34 -17.10
N GLY A 77 -6.00 -7.22 -17.48
CA GLY A 77 -5.73 -8.59 -17.91
C GLY A 77 -5.41 -9.54 -16.76
N CYS A 78 -5.82 -9.21 -15.52
CA CYS A 78 -5.61 -10.00 -14.31
C CYS A 78 -6.90 -10.64 -13.82
N SER A 79 -6.81 -11.77 -13.11
CA SER A 79 -7.95 -12.34 -12.39
C SER A 79 -8.33 -11.47 -11.19
N VAL A 80 -9.61 -11.50 -10.81
CA VAL A 80 -10.10 -10.80 -9.61
C VAL A 80 -9.34 -11.28 -8.37
N GLU A 81 -9.14 -12.59 -8.24
CA GLU A 81 -8.39 -13.21 -7.14
C GLU A 81 -6.96 -12.65 -7.03
N ALA A 82 -6.26 -12.43 -8.15
CA ALA A 82 -4.91 -11.87 -8.12
C ALA A 82 -4.92 -10.42 -7.61
N LEU A 83 -5.92 -9.62 -8.03
CA LEU A 83 -6.10 -8.25 -7.58
C LEU A 83 -6.44 -8.20 -6.08
N GLU A 84 -7.32 -9.09 -5.60
CA GLU A 84 -7.68 -9.24 -4.20
C GLU A 84 -6.49 -9.64 -3.33
N LYS A 85 -5.68 -10.62 -3.77
CA LYS A 85 -4.44 -11.02 -3.08
C LYS A 85 -3.49 -9.83 -2.88
N ILE A 86 -3.38 -8.94 -3.87
CA ILE A 86 -2.54 -7.74 -3.76
C ILE A 86 -3.14 -6.75 -2.75
N VAL A 87 -4.46 -6.54 -2.76
CA VAL A 87 -5.16 -5.68 -1.80
C VAL A 87 -4.96 -6.21 -0.37
N ALA A 88 -5.20 -7.51 -0.15
CA ALA A 88 -5.01 -8.18 1.14
C ALA A 88 -3.57 -8.05 1.67
N LYS A 89 -2.54 -8.16 0.81
CA LYS A 89 -1.15 -7.88 1.22
C LYS A 89 -0.92 -6.43 1.63
N GLY A 90 -1.62 -5.48 1.00
CA GLY A 90 -1.60 -4.08 1.41
C GLY A 90 -2.27 -3.87 2.77
N GLU A 91 -3.44 -4.45 2.97
CA GLU A 91 -4.17 -4.41 4.25
C GLU A 91 -3.36 -5.06 5.38
N GLY A 92 -2.76 -6.23 5.13
CA GLY A 92 -1.85 -6.87 6.08
C GLY A 92 -0.66 -5.99 6.45
N ALA A 93 -0.08 -5.25 5.49
CA ALA A 93 0.98 -4.29 5.77
C ALA A 93 0.51 -3.09 6.62
N TYR A 94 -0.74 -2.65 6.44
CA TYR A 94 -1.34 -1.59 7.26
C TYR A 94 -1.36 -1.97 8.76
N PHE A 95 -1.69 -3.23 9.07
CA PHE A 95 -1.78 -3.71 10.45
C PHE A 95 -0.42 -4.15 11.03
N SER A 96 0.38 -4.87 10.25
CA SER A 96 1.64 -5.49 10.69
C SER A 96 2.83 -4.54 10.73
N SER A 97 2.91 -3.62 9.77
CA SER A 97 4.04 -2.68 9.62
C SER A 97 3.62 -1.25 9.96
N GLY A 98 2.40 -0.86 9.61
CA GLY A 98 1.86 0.47 9.81
C GLY A 98 1.64 1.22 8.50
N SER A 99 1.17 2.46 8.61
CA SER A 99 0.84 3.31 7.47
C SER A 99 1.05 4.79 7.79
N ARG A 100 0.88 5.63 6.77
CA ARG A 100 0.68 7.07 6.98
C ARG A 100 -0.51 7.33 7.93
N PRO A 101 -0.51 8.44 8.68
CA PRO A 101 -1.69 8.84 9.46
C PRO A 101 -2.94 8.96 8.60
N ASN A 102 -4.10 8.80 9.21
CA ASN A 102 -5.43 8.98 8.60
C ASN A 102 -5.67 8.12 7.34
N GLN A 103 -5.16 6.89 7.36
CA GLN A 103 -5.39 5.87 6.33
C GLN A 103 -6.26 4.73 6.88
N THR A 104 -6.97 4.05 6.00
CA THR A 104 -7.64 2.77 6.29
C THR A 104 -6.82 1.62 5.71
N ALA A 105 -7.15 0.39 6.11
CA ALA A 105 -6.55 -0.79 5.52
C ALA A 105 -6.84 -0.84 4.00
N GLN A 106 -8.10 -0.61 3.62
CA GLN A 106 -8.57 -0.62 2.25
C GLN A 106 -7.87 0.45 1.40
N SER A 107 -7.77 1.69 1.88
CA SER A 107 -7.09 2.76 1.13
C SER A 107 -5.60 2.46 0.92
N TRP A 108 -4.99 1.76 1.87
CA TRP A 108 -3.61 1.27 1.75
C TRP A 108 -3.49 0.11 0.77
N GLY A 109 -4.44 -0.82 0.80
CA GLY A 109 -4.61 -1.93 -0.14
C GLY A 109 -4.76 -1.46 -1.58
N TYR A 110 -5.71 -0.58 -1.86
CA TYR A 110 -5.94 -0.03 -3.20
C TYR A 110 -4.75 0.80 -3.70
N ALA A 111 -4.08 1.55 -2.82
CA ALA A 111 -2.86 2.26 -3.20
C ALA A 111 -1.72 1.30 -3.58
N ARG A 112 -1.62 0.14 -2.91
CA ARG A 112 -0.69 -0.93 -3.27
C ARG A 112 -1.09 -1.55 -4.61
N LEU A 113 -2.36 -1.93 -4.77
CA LEU A 113 -2.90 -2.48 -6.02
C LEU A 113 -2.57 -1.58 -7.20
N ALA A 114 -2.92 -0.29 -7.11
CA ALA A 114 -2.63 0.70 -8.13
C ALA A 114 -1.13 0.80 -8.45
N SER A 115 -0.26 0.74 -7.45
CA SER A 115 1.20 0.72 -7.65
C SER A 115 1.65 -0.57 -8.34
N SER A 116 1.04 -1.71 -8.01
CA SER A 116 1.36 -3.03 -8.58
C SER A 116 0.97 -3.17 -10.04
N ILE A 117 -0.17 -2.59 -10.45
CA ILE A 117 -0.60 -2.65 -11.85
C ILE A 117 0.02 -1.54 -12.72
N THR A 118 0.63 -0.49 -12.14
CA THR A 118 1.14 0.67 -12.92
C THR A 118 2.67 0.78 -13.04
N SER A 119 3.40 -0.34 -12.93
CA SER A 119 4.88 -0.36 -12.93
C SER A 119 5.51 0.40 -11.74
N GLY A 120 4.79 0.53 -10.62
CA GLY A 120 5.34 1.03 -9.37
C GLY A 120 6.23 -0.01 -8.68
N LYS A 121 6.90 0.38 -7.58
CA LYS A 121 7.75 -0.54 -6.80
C LYS A 121 6.97 -1.75 -6.27
N SER A 122 5.68 -1.59 -5.98
CA SER A 122 4.83 -2.71 -5.53
C SER A 122 4.69 -3.77 -6.61
N ALA A 123 4.76 -3.42 -7.90
CA ALA A 123 4.70 -4.39 -9.00
C ALA A 123 5.89 -5.35 -8.99
N ALA A 124 7.06 -4.87 -8.53
CA ALA A 124 8.25 -5.69 -8.36
C ALA A 124 8.15 -6.61 -7.14
N VAL A 125 7.49 -6.16 -6.06
CA VAL A 125 7.25 -6.96 -4.84
C VAL A 125 6.17 -8.02 -5.07
N ASP A 126 5.12 -7.67 -5.80
CA ASP A 126 3.96 -8.52 -6.07
C ASP A 126 4.06 -9.22 -7.44
N TYR A 127 5.26 -9.27 -8.02
CA TYR A 127 5.50 -9.77 -9.37
C TYR A 127 4.94 -11.19 -9.56
N ASN A 128 5.21 -12.12 -8.63
CA ASN A 128 4.74 -13.51 -8.75
C ASN A 128 3.20 -13.58 -8.79
N ILE A 129 2.50 -12.75 -8.02
CA ILE A 129 1.02 -12.71 -8.04
C ILE A 129 0.52 -12.20 -9.39
N LEU A 130 1.22 -11.22 -9.97
CA LEU A 130 0.88 -10.68 -11.29
C LEU A 130 1.26 -11.65 -12.42
N GLU A 131 2.31 -12.45 -12.25
CA GLU A 131 2.75 -13.45 -13.22
C GLU A 131 1.81 -14.65 -13.26
N GLU A 132 1.41 -15.17 -12.11
CA GLU A 132 0.44 -16.25 -11.98
C GLU A 132 -0.98 -15.81 -12.38
N GLY A 133 -1.35 -14.59 -12.01
CA GLY A 133 -2.73 -14.12 -12.06
C GLY A 133 -3.12 -13.30 -13.30
N CYS A 134 -2.17 -12.90 -14.16
CA CYS A 134 -2.47 -12.03 -15.30
C CYS A 134 -2.11 -12.67 -16.65
N LYS A 135 -3.11 -12.84 -17.53
CA LYS A 135 -2.99 -13.48 -18.85
C LYS A 135 -2.35 -12.54 -19.88
N ASN A 136 -1.02 -12.38 -19.83
CA ASN A 136 -0.24 -11.51 -20.75
C ASN A 136 -0.77 -10.06 -20.90
N GLY A 137 -1.55 -9.58 -19.93
CA GLY A 137 -2.16 -8.26 -19.95
C GLY A 137 -1.17 -7.12 -19.71
N LYS A 138 -1.65 -5.89 -19.90
CA LYS A 138 -0.88 -4.65 -19.71
C LYS A 138 -0.23 -4.57 -18.32
N ALA A 139 -0.91 -5.07 -17.29
CA ALA A 139 -0.37 -5.12 -15.92
C ALA A 139 0.90 -5.99 -15.82
N LEU A 140 0.92 -7.17 -16.46
CA LEU A 140 2.09 -8.06 -16.43
C LEU A 140 3.28 -7.46 -17.19
N VAL A 141 3.03 -6.82 -18.34
CA VAL A 141 4.08 -6.10 -19.10
C VAL A 141 4.71 -5.01 -18.23
N LEU A 142 3.88 -4.24 -17.51
CA LEU A 142 4.34 -3.21 -16.58
C LEU A 142 5.08 -3.80 -15.37
N ALA A 143 4.63 -4.95 -14.87
CA ALA A 143 5.27 -5.68 -13.78
C ALA A 143 6.67 -6.16 -14.17
N LYS A 144 6.85 -6.73 -15.37
CA LYS A 144 8.16 -7.15 -15.90
C LYS A 144 9.15 -5.98 -15.97
N LYS A 145 8.71 -4.81 -16.46
CA LYS A 145 9.51 -3.57 -16.46
C LYS A 145 9.90 -3.15 -15.05
N SER A 146 8.95 -3.20 -14.11
CA SER A 146 9.20 -2.86 -12.71
C SER A 146 10.15 -3.84 -12.02
N ARG A 147 10.02 -5.15 -12.28
CA ARG A 147 10.89 -6.22 -11.77
C ARG A 147 12.33 -6.04 -12.25
N LYS A 148 12.54 -5.72 -13.53
CA LYS A 148 13.87 -5.39 -14.06
C LYS A 148 14.48 -4.15 -13.39
N LYS A 149 13.68 -3.11 -13.18
CA LYS A 149 14.15 -1.83 -12.62
C LYS A 149 14.41 -1.87 -11.11
N TYR A 150 13.52 -2.49 -10.35
CA TYR A 150 13.51 -2.42 -8.88
C TYR A 150 13.87 -3.76 -8.20
N LYS A 151 14.13 -4.82 -8.96
CA LYS A 151 14.40 -6.17 -8.45
C LYS A 151 13.29 -6.61 -7.51
N TYR A 152 13.55 -6.69 -6.20
CA TYR A 152 12.56 -7.09 -5.19
C TYR A 152 11.85 -5.90 -4.53
N GLY A 153 11.86 -4.73 -5.17
CA GLY A 153 11.13 -3.53 -4.70
C GLY A 153 11.76 -2.84 -3.48
N GLN A 154 13.01 -3.17 -3.14
CA GLN A 154 13.71 -2.57 -2.01
C GLN A 154 14.01 -1.09 -2.28
N SER A 155 13.86 -0.27 -1.23
CA SER A 155 14.08 1.16 -1.29
C SER A 155 14.47 1.65 0.10
N HIS A 156 15.60 2.34 0.20
CA HIS A 156 15.91 3.05 1.42
C HIS A 156 14.85 4.15 1.64
N THR A 157 14.25 4.18 2.83
CA THR A 157 13.33 5.24 3.24
C THR A 157 13.90 5.86 4.49
N LYS A 158 13.95 7.20 4.57
CA LYS A 158 14.34 7.89 5.80
C LYS A 158 13.48 7.38 6.97
N ARG A 159 14.14 6.89 8.02
CA ARG A 159 13.49 6.38 9.22
C ARG A 159 13.67 7.38 10.36
N VAL A 160 12.70 7.44 11.24
CA VAL A 160 12.76 8.23 12.47
C VAL A 160 12.88 7.27 13.64
N LYS A 161 13.78 7.58 14.58
CA LYS A 161 13.91 6.86 15.83
C LYS A 161 12.62 7.04 16.63
N ILE A 162 12.11 5.94 17.15
CA ILE A 162 11.06 5.94 18.17
C ILE A 162 11.77 5.54 19.48
N LEU A 163 11.49 6.30 20.54
CA LEU A 163 12.03 6.05 21.87
C LEU A 163 11.50 4.72 22.40
#